data_AF-A0A7C5IWX4-F1
#
_entry.id   AF-A0A7C5IWX4-F1
#
_cell.length_a   1.000
_cell.length_b   1.000
_cell.length_c   1.000
_cell.angle_alpha   90.00
_cell.angle_beta   90.00
_cell.angle_gamma   90.00
#
_symmetry.space_group_name_H-M   'P 1'
#
loop_
_entity.id
_entity.type
_entity.pdbx_description
1 polymer ?
#
loop_
_entity_poly.entity_id
_entity_poly.type
_entity_poly.pdbx_seq_one_letter_code
_entity_poly.pdbx_strand_id
1 'polypeptide(L)'
;MTRKCQSCGMAIEGGTYCNHCVDENGDLQKFEPRFERMVQWQLRRGSSRDDAEREAIAHMANMPAWATHPEVKRRLANQEQQE
;
A
#
# COMPACT_ATOMS: atom_id res chain seq x y z
N MET A 1 -22.28 -4.35 -8.51
CA MET A 1 -21.59 -3.23 -7.82
C MET A 1 -20.15 -3.64 -7.59
N THR A 2 -19.21 -3.13 -8.39
CA THR A 2 -17.77 -3.36 -8.22
C THR A 2 -17.27 -2.56 -7.02
N ARG A 3 -16.58 -3.20 -6.08
CA ARG A 3 -15.96 -2.54 -4.93
C ARG A 3 -14.48 -2.30 -5.23
N LYS A 4 -13.83 -1.42 -4.47
CA LYS A 4 -12.37 -1.23 -4.54
C LYS A 4 -11.71 -2.02 -3.42
N CYS A 5 -10.64 -2.74 -3.74
CA CYS A 5 -9.79 -3.42 -2.77
C CYS A 5 -9.27 -2.40 -1.76
N GLN A 6 -9.49 -2.63 -0.48
CA GLN A 6 -9.09 -1.67 0.56
C GLN A 6 -7.57 -1.60 0.77
N SER A 7 -6.78 -2.47 0.13
CA SER A 7 -5.32 -2.51 0.22
C SER A 7 -4.60 -1.89 -0.98
N CYS A 8 -5.11 -2.08 -2.21
CA CYS A 8 -4.47 -1.60 -3.44
C CYS A 8 -5.36 -0.73 -4.32
N GLY A 9 -6.63 -0.54 -3.96
CA GLY A 9 -7.57 0.29 -4.72
C GLY A 9 -8.08 -0.31 -6.03
N MET A 10 -7.62 -1.50 -6.44
CA MET A 10 -8.10 -2.18 -7.65
C MET A 10 -9.57 -2.57 -7.54
N ALA A 11 -10.29 -2.53 -8.66
CA ALA A 11 -11.67 -3.00 -8.72
C ALA A 11 -11.74 -4.51 -8.47
N ILE A 12 -12.64 -4.92 -7.56
CA ILE A 12 -12.90 -6.31 -7.20
C ILE A 12 -14.40 -6.60 -7.31
N GLU A 13 -14.72 -7.82 -7.73
CA GLU A 13 -16.11 -8.29 -7.88
C GLU A 13 -16.76 -8.57 -6.52
N GLY A 14 -15.96 -8.93 -5.51
CA GLY A 14 -16.42 -9.19 -4.15
C GLY A 14 -15.27 -9.26 -3.14
N GLY A 15 -15.60 -9.19 -1.84
CA GLY A 15 -14.63 -9.20 -0.74
C GLY A 15 -14.09 -7.82 -0.34
N THR A 16 -13.18 -7.82 0.64
CA THR A 16 -12.47 -6.63 1.15
C THR A 16 -11.15 -6.41 0.41
N TYR A 17 -10.48 -7.50 0.03
CA TYR A 17 -9.17 -7.53 -0.60
C TYR A 17 -9.18 -8.40 -1.87
N CYS A 18 -8.31 -8.09 -2.84
CA CYS A 18 -8.13 -8.94 -4.02
C CYS A 18 -7.16 -10.10 -3.74
N ASN A 19 -7.21 -11.16 -4.56
CA ASN A 19 -6.30 -12.30 -4.50
C ASN A 19 -4.80 -11.94 -4.59
N HIS A 20 -4.47 -10.76 -5.11
CA HIS A 20 -3.08 -10.28 -5.15
C HIS A 20 -2.62 -9.57 -3.87
N CYS A 21 -3.55 -9.19 -2.99
CA CYS A 21 -3.27 -8.52 -1.72
C CYS A 21 -3.39 -9.47 -0.53
N VAL A 22 -4.10 -10.58 -0.68
CA VAL A 22 -4.18 -11.63 0.33
C VAL A 22 -3.07 -12.66 0.17
N ASP A 23 -2.81 -13.42 1.21
CA ASP A 23 -1.94 -14.58 1.23
C ASP A 23 -2.71 -15.88 0.90
N GLU A 24 -2.05 -17.02 1.08
CA GLU A 24 -2.63 -18.36 0.86
C GLU A 24 -3.82 -18.69 1.78
N ASN A 25 -3.95 -18.01 2.92
CA ASN A 25 -5.07 -18.17 3.86
C ASN A 25 -6.23 -17.21 3.53
N GLY A 26 -6.04 -16.28 2.59
CA GLY A 26 -7.00 -15.23 2.28
C GLY A 26 -6.90 -14.01 3.20
N ASP A 27 -5.86 -13.94 4.04
CA ASP A 27 -5.60 -12.80 4.92
C ASP A 27 -4.74 -11.76 4.23
N LEU A 28 -4.92 -10.48 4.58
CA LEU A 28 -4.12 -9.40 4.01
C LEU A 28 -2.63 -9.67 4.26
N GLN A 29 -1.83 -9.64 3.19
CA GLN A 29 -0.38 -9.77 3.31
C GLN A 29 0.18 -8.76 4.32
N LYS A 30 1.26 -9.14 4.99
CA LYS A 30 1.96 -8.26 5.93
C LYS A 30 2.36 -6.94 5.26
N PHE A 31 2.51 -5.91 6.09
CA PHE A 31 2.91 -4.58 5.63
C PHE A 31 4.19 -4.60 4.79
N GLU A 32 5.26 -5.25 5.27
CA GLU A 32 6.57 -5.28 4.59
C GLU A 32 6.51 -5.79 3.14
N PRO A 33 6.01 -7.01 2.85
CA PRO A 33 5.96 -7.51 1.47
C PRO A 33 5.01 -6.68 0.60
N ARG A 34 3.93 -6.14 1.16
CA ARG A 34 3.03 -5.26 0.40
C ARG A 34 3.71 -3.94 0.06
N PHE A 35 4.35 -3.31 1.04
CA PHE A 35 5.07 -2.06 0.91
C PHE A 35 6.19 -2.20 -0.13
N GLU A 36 7.05 -3.22 0.00
CA GLU A 36 8.12 -3.47 -0.96
C GLU A 36 7.56 -3.64 -2.38
N ARG A 37 6.45 -4.36 -2.56
CA ARG A 37 5.84 -4.54 -3.88
C ARG A 37 5.33 -3.24 -4.49
N MET A 38 4.86 -2.28 -3.67
CA MET A 38 4.45 -0.95 -4.10
C MET A 38 5.66 -0.08 -4.43
N VAL A 39 6.72 -0.13 -3.63
CA VAL A 39 8.00 0.55 -3.90
C VAL A 39 8.58 0.05 -5.23
N GLN A 40 8.64 -1.27 -5.44
CA GLN A 40 9.11 -1.87 -6.69
C GLN A 40 8.27 -1.44 -7.90
N TRP A 41 6.96 -1.20 -7.71
CA TRP A 41 6.11 -0.68 -8.77
C TRP A 41 6.46 0.77 -9.13
N GLN A 42 6.72 1.62 -8.14
CA GLN A 42 7.15 3.01 -8.36
C GLN A 42 8.56 3.09 -8.96
N LEU A 43 9.49 2.25 -8.49
CA LEU A 43 10.82 2.09 -9.09
C LEU A 43 10.72 1.72 -10.58
N ARG A 44 9.82 0.80 -10.95
CA ARG A 44 9.57 0.45 -12.36
C ARG A 44 8.99 1.60 -13.18
N ARG A 45 8.39 2.62 -12.55
CA ARG A 45 7.88 3.84 -13.20
C ARG A 45 8.95 4.93 -13.33
N GLY A 46 10.17 4.70 -12.82
CA GLY A 46 11.29 5.61 -12.90
C GLY A 46 11.48 6.51 -11.67
N SER A 47 10.72 6.29 -10.58
CA SER A 47 10.96 7.00 -9.32
C SER A 47 12.31 6.57 -8.72
N SER A 48 12.98 7.50 -8.04
CA SER A 48 14.12 7.15 -7.18
C SER A 48 13.64 6.23 -6.05
N ARG A 49 14.54 5.50 -5.39
CA ARG A 49 14.10 4.62 -4.28
C ARG A 49 13.43 5.38 -3.14
N ASP A 50 13.98 6.54 -2.81
CA ASP A 50 13.48 7.41 -1.76
C ASP A 50 12.09 7.99 -2.11
N ASP A 51 11.91 8.47 -3.35
CA ASP A 51 10.60 8.88 -3.86
C ASP A 51 9.62 7.70 -3.91
N ALA A 52 10.06 6.53 -4.37
CA ALA A 52 9.22 5.35 -4.47
C ALA A 52 8.69 4.90 -3.09
N GLU A 53 9.51 5.01 -2.04
CA GLU A 53 9.09 4.75 -0.66
C GLU A 53 8.11 5.80 -0.15
N ARG A 54 8.34 7.09 -0.45
CA ARG A 54 7.38 8.17 -0.16
C ARG A 54 6.03 7.96 -0.82
N GLU A 55 6.03 7.82 -2.13
CA GLU A 55 4.80 7.67 -2.90
C GLU A 55 4.05 6.38 -2.52
N ALA A 56 4.77 5.29 -2.22
CA ALA A 56 4.17 4.05 -1.74
C ALA A 56 3.46 4.25 -0.39
N ILE A 57 4.11 4.91 0.58
CA ILE A 57 3.49 5.21 1.88
C ILE A 57 2.29 6.15 1.73
N ALA A 58 2.43 7.24 0.96
CA ALA A 58 1.34 8.18 0.72
C ALA A 58 0.15 7.49 0.04
N HIS A 59 0.40 6.59 -0.91
CA HIS A 59 -0.64 5.79 -1.52
C HIS A 59 -1.30 4.84 -0.53
N MET A 60 -0.52 4.14 0.31
CA MET A 60 -1.05 3.27 1.35
C MET A 60 -1.83 4.05 2.40
N ALA A 61 -1.43 5.26 2.77
CA ALA A 61 -2.17 6.11 3.72
C ALA A 61 -3.58 6.47 3.22
N ASN A 62 -3.80 6.55 1.91
CA ASN A 62 -5.12 6.77 1.31
C ASN A 62 -6.00 5.51 1.25
N MET A 63 -5.46 4.34 1.60
CA MET A 63 -6.16 3.06 1.53
C MET A 63 -6.72 2.67 2.90
N PRO A 64 -8.00 2.26 3.02
CA PRO A 64 -8.63 1.98 4.32
C PRO A 64 -7.92 0.91 5.15
N ALA A 65 -7.31 -0.08 4.50
CA ALA A 65 -6.59 -1.16 5.18
C ALA A 65 -5.30 -0.69 5.86
N TRP A 66 -4.75 0.42 5.39
CA TRP A 66 -3.39 0.87 5.71
C TRP A 66 -3.38 2.24 6.39
N ALA A 67 -4.40 3.07 6.18
CA ALA A 67 -4.56 4.40 6.77
C ALA A 67 -4.45 4.40 8.31
N THR A 68 -4.93 3.33 8.96
CA THR A 68 -4.88 3.16 10.41
C THR A 68 -3.66 2.38 10.89
N HIS A 69 -2.82 1.87 9.98
CA HIS A 69 -1.69 1.00 10.32
C HIS A 69 -0.56 1.81 10.98
N PRO A 70 0.00 1.37 12.13
CA PRO A 70 1.00 2.13 12.86
C PRO A 70 2.27 2.42 12.04
N GLU A 71 2.73 1.46 11.24
CA GLU A 71 3.93 1.63 10.41
C GLU A 71 3.75 2.69 9.30
N VAL A 72 2.55 2.74 8.69
CA VAL A 72 2.22 3.74 7.66
C VAL A 72 2.24 5.13 8.27
N LYS A 73 1.57 5.30 9.42
CA LYS A 73 1.55 6.57 10.16
C LYS A 73 2.94 7.02 10.58
N ARG A 74 3.75 6.09 11.11
CA ARG A 74 5.14 6.37 11.52
C ARG A 74 5.97 6.86 10.34
N ARG A 75 5.91 6.17 9.20
CA ARG A 75 6.69 6.56 8.02
C ARG A 75 6.17 7.84 7.37
N LEU A 76 4.87 8.04 7.29
CA LEU A 76 4.27 9.27 6.76
C LEU A 76 4.70 10.48 7.60
N ALA A 77 4.62 10.38 8.93
CA ALA A 77 5.08 11.45 9.83
C ALA A 77 6.58 11.73 9.72
N ASN A 78 7.41 10.71 9.41
CA ASN A 78 8.83 10.90 9.16
C ASN A 78 9.11 11.56 7.79
N GLN A 79 8.22 11.41 6.82
CA GLN A 79 8.35 12.01 5.48
C GLN A 79 7.99 13.49 5.51
N GLU A 80 6.93 13.86 6.23
CA GLU A 80 6.52 15.26 6.44
C GLU A 80 7.59 16.12 7.16
N GLN A 81 8.48 15.50 7.96
CA GLN A 81 9.57 16.19 8.64
C GLN A 81 10.80 16.45 7.75
N GLN A 82 10.82 15.91 6.53
CA GLN A 82 11.96 15.99 5.60
C GLN A 82 11.74 17.00 4.45
N GLU A 83 10.58 17.66 4.38
CA GLU A 83 10.27 18.74 3.43
C GLU A 83 10.55 20.14 3.99
#